data_AF-A0A818J7G6-F1
#
_entry.id   AF-A0A818J7G6-F1
#
_cell.length_a   1.000
_cell.length_b   1.000
_cell.length_c   1.000
_cell.angle_alpha   90.00
_cell.angle_beta   90.00
_cell.angle_gamma   90.00
#
_symmetry.space_group_name_H-M   'P 1'
#
loop_
_entity.id
_entity.type
_entity.pdbx_description
1 polymer ?
#
loop_
_entity_poly.entity_id
_entity_poly.type
_entity_poly.pdbx_seq_one_letter_code
_entity_poly.pdbx_strand_id
1 'polypeptide(L)'
;MWKTQLSDHCGKIRLNAAYNLALNNEYNILIQQLYENEEIPRFEAAYALTACRYNKEAIDELQTVLTREENNEPIAYCIAFIFSEMGSAALDTLPLLIHIIEKSHSYLMKQYCCEALGTIQVNEQHYISTVISCLTNVLAHQDQLEDPKEASHMRFTAALSLAKLGVKAIEAIPSLKEALYLDKNRYVNANALLALKRIGTEEALKIVLHYLEMSRWCAKTTAASLF
;
A
#
# COMPACT_ATOMS: atom_id res chain seq x y z
N MET A 1 -21.81 16.34 21.45
CA MET A 1 -21.10 16.09 22.72
C MET A 1 -19.76 15.40 22.49
N TRP A 2 -19.66 14.46 21.54
CA TRP A 2 -18.40 13.76 21.23
C TRP A 2 -17.32 14.65 20.61
N LYS A 3 -17.69 15.62 19.76
CA LYS A 3 -16.74 16.54 19.12
C LYS A 3 -15.78 17.21 20.12
N THR A 4 -16.28 17.66 21.28
CA THR A 4 -15.43 18.34 22.29
C THR A 4 -14.46 17.39 22.99
N GLN A 5 -14.72 16.08 22.94
CA GLN A 5 -13.87 15.06 23.55
C GLN A 5 -12.74 14.60 22.64
N LEU A 6 -12.72 15.00 21.36
CA LEU A 6 -11.60 14.74 20.45
C LEU A 6 -10.30 15.44 20.88
N SER A 7 -10.40 16.46 21.73
CA SER A 7 -9.25 17.22 22.25
C SER A 7 -8.86 16.81 23.68
N ASP A 8 -9.46 15.74 24.23
CA ASP A 8 -9.20 15.32 25.61
C ASP A 8 -7.76 14.82 25.79
N HIS A 9 -7.16 15.04 26.97
CA HIS A 9 -5.81 14.56 27.26
C HIS A 9 -5.73 13.02 27.32
N CYS A 10 -6.82 12.35 27.69
CA CYS A 10 -6.92 10.90 27.76
C CYS A 10 -7.21 10.29 26.37
N GLY A 11 -6.26 9.52 25.83
CA GLY A 11 -6.43 8.85 24.53
C GLY A 11 -7.62 7.88 24.48
N LYS A 12 -7.99 7.24 25.61
CA LYS A 12 -9.19 6.39 25.66
C LYS A 12 -10.47 7.20 25.42
N ILE A 13 -10.54 8.42 25.96
CA ILE A 13 -11.70 9.31 25.77
C ILE A 13 -11.76 9.78 24.31
N ARG A 14 -10.63 10.25 23.76
CA ARG A 14 -10.57 10.70 22.36
C ARG A 14 -10.93 9.59 21.37
N LEU A 15 -10.35 8.40 21.51
CA LEU A 15 -10.61 7.27 20.64
C LEU A 15 -12.09 6.84 20.72
N ASN A 16 -12.65 6.76 21.93
CA ASN A 16 -14.07 6.47 22.11
C ASN A 16 -14.95 7.55 21.46
N ALA A 17 -14.59 8.83 21.59
CA ALA A 17 -15.29 9.92 20.94
C ALA A 17 -15.25 9.77 19.41
N ALA A 18 -14.09 9.47 18.83
CA ALA A 18 -13.92 9.27 17.40
C ALA A 18 -14.83 8.15 16.87
N TYR A 19 -14.85 6.98 17.52
CA TYR A 19 -15.75 5.88 17.12
C TYR A 19 -17.22 6.24 17.30
N ASN A 20 -17.60 6.97 18.35
CA ASN A 20 -18.98 7.42 18.52
C ASN A 20 -19.40 8.41 17.43
N LEU A 21 -18.52 9.32 16.99
CA LEU A 21 -18.79 10.20 15.84
C LEU A 21 -19.05 9.38 14.57
N ALA A 22 -18.22 8.35 14.32
CA ALA A 22 -18.38 7.46 13.17
C ALA A 22 -19.72 6.70 13.22
N LEU A 23 -20.09 6.15 14.38
CA LEU A 23 -21.38 5.46 14.58
C LEU A 23 -22.59 6.39 14.36
N ASN A 24 -22.43 7.69 14.57
CA ASN A 24 -23.45 8.70 14.31
C ASN A 24 -23.36 9.30 12.88
N ASN A 25 -22.52 8.74 12.01
CA ASN A 25 -22.26 9.23 10.64
C ASN A 25 -21.71 10.67 10.57
N GLU A 26 -21.08 11.17 11.62
CA GLU A 26 -20.45 12.50 11.66
C GLU A 26 -19.04 12.46 11.04
N TYR A 27 -18.91 11.87 9.84
CA TYR A 27 -17.63 11.64 9.17
C TYR A 27 -16.92 12.94 8.78
N ASN A 28 -17.67 14.00 8.48
CA ASN A 28 -17.11 15.32 8.19
C ASN A 28 -16.26 15.88 9.35
N ILE A 29 -16.64 15.61 10.60
CA ILE A 29 -15.88 16.03 11.78
C ILE A 29 -14.57 15.21 11.85
N LEU A 30 -14.64 13.91 11.58
CA LEU A 30 -13.45 13.04 11.60
C LEU A 30 -12.50 13.36 10.45
N ILE A 31 -13.01 13.71 9.27
CA ILE A 31 -12.20 14.17 8.13
C ILE A 31 -11.48 15.47 8.47
N GLN A 32 -12.14 16.41 9.16
CA GLN A 32 -11.48 17.61 9.68
C GLN A 32 -10.37 17.26 10.69
N GLN A 33 -10.58 16.26 11.54
CA GLN A 33 -9.58 15.80 12.51
C GLN A 33 -8.32 15.22 11.84
N LEU A 34 -8.38 14.82 10.58
CA LEU A 34 -7.18 14.38 9.83
C LEU A 34 -6.15 15.52 9.63
N TYR A 35 -6.57 16.78 9.77
CA TYR A 35 -5.71 17.95 9.65
C TYR A 35 -5.01 18.35 10.95
N GLU A 36 -5.27 17.66 12.06
CA GLU A 36 -4.56 17.93 13.31
C GLU A 36 -3.06 17.73 13.15
N ASN A 37 -2.25 18.57 13.79
CA ASN A 37 -0.79 18.50 13.71
C ASN A 37 -0.24 17.26 14.42
N GLU A 38 -0.86 16.91 15.55
CA GLU A 38 -0.50 15.75 16.35
C GLU A 38 -0.88 14.45 15.65
N GLU A 39 0.05 13.49 15.62
CA GLU A 39 -0.16 12.21 14.93
C GLU A 39 -1.25 11.37 15.59
N ILE A 40 -1.29 11.35 16.92
CA ILE A 40 -2.18 10.46 17.68
C ILE A 40 -3.66 10.76 17.38
N PRO A 41 -4.17 12.01 17.53
CA PRO A 41 -5.55 12.33 17.17
C PRO A 41 -5.88 12.04 15.70
N ARG A 42 -4.90 12.24 14.79
CA ARG A 42 -5.05 11.95 13.36
C ARG A 42 -5.31 10.46 13.13
N PHE A 43 -4.51 9.59 13.74
CA PHE A 43 -4.66 8.14 13.62
C PHE A 43 -5.94 7.64 14.30
N GLU A 44 -6.29 8.18 15.47
CA GLU A 44 -7.55 7.85 16.15
C GLU A 44 -8.77 8.18 15.25
N ALA A 45 -8.73 9.32 14.54
CA ALA A 45 -9.75 9.67 13.55
C ALA A 45 -9.73 8.74 12.32
N ALA A 46 -8.55 8.41 11.80
CA ALA A 46 -8.41 7.48 10.67
C ALA A 46 -8.97 6.08 11.00
N TYR A 47 -8.69 5.56 12.20
CA TYR A 47 -9.25 4.29 12.66
C TYR A 47 -10.77 4.34 12.72
N ALA A 48 -11.35 5.41 13.27
CA ALA A 48 -12.81 5.56 13.31
C ALA A 48 -13.43 5.71 11.91
N LEU A 49 -12.76 6.39 10.98
CA LEU A 49 -13.21 6.59 9.61
C LEU A 49 -13.34 5.28 8.81
N THR A 50 -12.64 4.21 9.19
CA THR A 50 -12.83 2.88 8.57
C THR A 50 -14.29 2.39 8.65
N ALA A 51 -15.07 2.88 9.62
CA ALA A 51 -16.50 2.58 9.73
C ALA A 51 -17.35 3.18 8.60
N CYS A 52 -16.83 4.14 7.82
CA CYS A 52 -17.53 4.75 6.69
C CYS A 52 -17.66 3.82 5.47
N ARG A 53 -17.28 2.54 5.58
CA ARG A 53 -17.30 1.55 4.49
C ARG A 53 -18.63 1.34 3.77
N TYR A 54 -19.75 1.80 4.34
CA TYR A 54 -21.07 1.75 3.70
C TYR A 54 -21.64 3.13 3.38
N ASN A 55 -20.85 4.20 3.55
CA ASN A 55 -21.26 5.57 3.29
C ASN A 55 -20.50 6.10 2.07
N LYS A 56 -21.15 6.09 0.91
CA LYS A 56 -20.53 6.51 -0.36
C LYS A 56 -20.11 7.98 -0.34
N GLU A 57 -20.92 8.87 0.23
CA GLU A 57 -20.60 10.30 0.33
C GLU A 57 -19.31 10.55 1.10
N ALA A 58 -19.09 9.84 2.21
CA ALA A 58 -17.87 9.93 3.00
C ALA A 58 -16.65 9.39 2.24
N ILE A 59 -16.81 8.31 1.46
CA ILE A 59 -15.73 7.77 0.61
C ILE A 59 -15.38 8.77 -0.50
N ASP A 60 -16.37 9.37 -1.14
CA ASP A 60 -16.19 10.37 -2.19
C ASP A 60 -15.51 11.64 -1.63
N GLU A 61 -15.86 12.05 -0.42
CA GLU A 61 -15.16 13.15 0.26
C GLU A 61 -13.70 12.78 0.58
N LEU A 62 -13.42 11.56 1.07
CA LEU A 62 -12.03 11.10 1.28
C LEU A 62 -11.22 11.09 -0.02
N GLN A 63 -11.81 10.68 -1.15
CA GLN A 63 -11.18 10.78 -2.47
C GLN A 63 -10.91 12.24 -2.86
N THR A 64 -11.87 13.13 -2.58
CA THR A 64 -11.74 14.57 -2.83
C THR A 64 -10.62 15.19 -1.99
N VAL A 65 -10.53 14.84 -0.70
CA VAL A 65 -9.44 15.29 0.18
C VAL A 65 -8.10 14.78 -0.31
N LEU A 66 -7.98 13.50 -0.65
CA LEU A 66 -6.73 12.92 -1.15
C LEU A 66 -6.27 13.60 -2.46
N THR A 67 -7.21 13.98 -3.33
CA THR A 67 -6.90 14.71 -4.58
C THR A 67 -6.50 16.15 -4.31
N ARG A 68 -7.20 16.84 -3.41
CA ARG A 68 -6.92 18.25 -3.07
C ARG A 68 -5.59 18.42 -2.35
N GLU A 69 -5.26 17.49 -1.46
CA GLU A 69 -4.10 17.56 -0.58
C GLU A 69 -2.89 16.82 -1.17
N GLU A 70 -2.56 17.09 -2.44
CA GLU A 70 -1.56 16.35 -3.23
C GLU A 70 -0.13 16.35 -2.66
N ASN A 71 0.18 17.26 -1.72
CA ASN A 71 1.47 17.38 -1.05
C ASN A 71 1.39 17.15 0.47
N ASN A 72 0.25 16.64 0.98
CA ASN A 72 0.03 16.42 2.41
C ASN A 72 0.22 14.95 2.77
N GLU A 73 1.47 14.56 2.97
CA GLU A 73 1.86 13.16 3.20
C GLU A 73 1.14 12.53 4.42
N PRO A 74 0.97 13.22 5.56
CA PRO A 74 0.27 12.61 6.68
C PRO A 74 -1.23 12.36 6.43
N ILE A 75 -1.90 13.22 5.68
CA ILE A 75 -3.29 12.99 5.26
C ILE A 75 -3.34 11.83 4.26
N ALA A 76 -2.44 11.83 3.28
CA ALA A 76 -2.36 10.75 2.29
C ALA A 76 -2.16 9.38 2.94
N TYR A 77 -1.27 9.29 3.95
CA TYR A 77 -1.09 8.08 4.74
C TYR A 77 -2.40 7.63 5.40
N CYS A 78 -3.09 8.54 6.10
CA CYS A 78 -4.33 8.22 6.80
C CYS A 78 -5.42 7.73 5.83
N ILE A 79 -5.58 8.40 4.69
CA ILE A 79 -6.61 8.03 3.70
C ILE A 79 -6.28 6.70 3.02
N ALA A 80 -5.02 6.48 2.63
CA ALA A 80 -4.58 5.19 2.08
C ALA A 80 -4.78 4.04 3.07
N PHE A 81 -4.51 4.29 4.36
CA PHE A 81 -4.82 3.35 5.45
C PHE A 81 -6.32 3.07 5.53
N ILE A 82 -7.17 4.11 5.56
CA ILE A 82 -8.64 3.96 5.63
C ILE A 82 -9.13 3.08 4.47
N PHE A 83 -8.72 3.36 3.24
CA PHE A 83 -9.11 2.57 2.07
C PHE A 83 -8.63 1.12 2.15
N SER A 84 -7.44 0.88 2.69
CA SER A 84 -6.91 -0.47 2.90
C SER A 84 -7.78 -1.29 3.86
N GLU A 85 -8.16 -0.70 5.00
CA GLU A 85 -8.95 -1.38 6.05
C GLU A 85 -10.42 -1.58 5.65
N MET A 86 -10.93 -0.76 4.73
CA MET A 86 -12.29 -0.90 4.19
C MET A 86 -12.48 -2.13 3.29
N GLY A 87 -11.38 -2.75 2.82
CA GLY A 87 -11.44 -3.91 1.95
C GLY A 87 -12.21 -3.63 0.66
N SER A 88 -13.14 -4.50 0.27
CA SER A 88 -13.87 -4.37 -1.00
C SER A 88 -14.78 -3.14 -1.09
N ALA A 89 -15.05 -2.44 0.02
CA ALA A 89 -15.79 -1.18 -0.03
C ALA A 89 -14.99 -0.03 -0.68
N ALA A 90 -13.67 -0.17 -0.79
CA ALA A 90 -12.79 0.82 -1.41
C ALA A 90 -12.52 0.55 -2.90
N LEU A 91 -13.24 -0.37 -3.57
CA LEU A 91 -12.99 -0.70 -4.98
C LEU A 91 -13.12 0.51 -5.91
N ASP A 92 -14.09 1.39 -5.66
CA ASP A 92 -14.32 2.61 -6.43
C ASP A 92 -13.13 3.59 -6.36
N THR A 93 -12.23 3.46 -5.37
CA THR A 93 -11.08 4.36 -5.19
C THR A 93 -9.83 3.92 -5.96
N LEU A 94 -9.81 2.68 -6.48
CA LEU A 94 -8.66 2.13 -7.20
C LEU A 94 -8.18 3.02 -8.37
N PRO A 95 -9.05 3.60 -9.22
CA PRO A 95 -8.60 4.48 -10.30
C PRO A 95 -7.84 5.71 -9.80
N LEU A 96 -8.27 6.31 -8.69
CA LEU A 96 -7.59 7.45 -8.07
C LEU A 96 -6.22 7.05 -7.51
N LEU A 97 -6.15 5.92 -6.79
CA LEU A 97 -4.89 5.43 -6.22
C LEU A 97 -3.86 5.11 -7.31
N ILE A 98 -4.28 4.49 -8.41
CA ILE A 98 -3.43 4.22 -9.58
C ILE A 98 -2.96 5.54 -10.20
N HIS A 99 -3.86 6.50 -10.39
CA HIS A 99 -3.52 7.82 -10.93
C HIS A 99 -2.45 8.53 -10.08
N ILE A 100 -2.58 8.49 -8.75
CA ILE A 100 -1.61 9.09 -7.82
C ILE A 100 -0.24 8.41 -7.93
N ILE A 101 -0.20 7.07 -7.98
CA ILE A 101 1.05 6.31 -8.16
C ILE A 101 1.77 6.73 -9.44
N GLU A 102 1.03 6.94 -10.53
CA GLU A 102 1.58 7.28 -11.84
C GLU A 102 1.97 8.76 -11.98
N LYS A 103 1.21 9.67 -11.37
CA LYS A 103 1.29 11.12 -11.67
C LYS A 103 1.79 12.00 -10.54
N SER A 104 1.72 11.55 -9.28
CA SER A 104 2.15 12.38 -8.16
C SER A 104 3.66 12.69 -8.22
N HIS A 105 4.07 13.80 -7.63
CA HIS A 105 5.48 14.12 -7.41
C HIS A 105 5.96 13.64 -6.04
N SER A 106 5.05 13.47 -5.06
CA SER A 106 5.42 12.98 -3.73
C SER A 106 5.65 11.47 -3.76
N TYR A 107 6.90 11.08 -3.50
CA TYR A 107 7.29 9.68 -3.36
C TYR A 107 6.48 8.97 -2.25
N LEU A 108 6.29 9.60 -1.09
CA LEU A 108 5.56 9.00 0.02
C LEU A 108 4.08 8.77 -0.33
N MET A 109 3.45 9.71 -1.02
CA MET A 109 2.07 9.55 -1.48
C MET A 109 1.92 8.36 -2.44
N LYS A 110 2.86 8.19 -3.38
CA LYS A 110 2.92 7.00 -4.24
C LYS A 110 3.08 5.72 -3.44
N GLN A 111 3.98 5.73 -2.46
CA GLN A 111 4.24 4.57 -1.61
C GLN A 111 2.97 4.12 -0.87
N TYR A 112 2.28 5.05 -0.21
CA TYR A 112 1.06 4.73 0.55
C TYR A 112 -0.06 4.20 -0.35
N CYS A 113 -0.27 4.81 -1.52
CA CYS A 113 -1.25 4.33 -2.49
C CYS A 113 -0.88 2.93 -3.04
N CYS A 114 0.41 2.70 -3.33
CA CYS A 114 0.93 1.41 -3.79
C CYS A 114 0.73 0.29 -2.76
N GLU A 115 0.93 0.60 -1.48
CA GLU A 115 0.63 -0.33 -0.39
C GLU A 115 -0.88 -0.62 -0.28
N ALA A 116 -1.71 0.41 -0.42
CA ALA A 116 -3.17 0.27 -0.36
C ALA A 116 -3.69 -0.65 -1.47
N LEU A 117 -3.18 -0.52 -2.70
CA LEU A 117 -3.53 -1.41 -3.82
C LEU A 117 -3.31 -2.89 -3.52
N GLY A 118 -2.26 -3.23 -2.76
CA GLY A 118 -1.98 -4.62 -2.37
C GLY A 118 -2.85 -5.15 -1.24
N THR A 119 -3.49 -4.26 -0.48
CA THR A 119 -4.25 -4.59 0.74
C THR A 119 -5.75 -4.59 0.50
N ILE A 120 -6.25 -3.71 -0.38
CA ILE A 120 -7.66 -3.67 -0.78
C ILE A 120 -8.07 -5.02 -1.35
N GLN A 121 -9.16 -5.58 -0.85
CA GLN A 121 -9.66 -6.88 -1.29
C GLN A 121 -10.34 -6.77 -2.66
N VAL A 122 -9.58 -7.04 -3.72
CA VAL A 122 -10.10 -7.04 -5.11
C VAL A 122 -10.52 -8.44 -5.55
N ASN A 123 -11.79 -8.64 -5.87
CA ASN A 123 -12.31 -9.93 -6.35
C ASN A 123 -12.72 -9.93 -7.83
N GLU A 124 -12.89 -8.75 -8.42
CA GLU A 124 -13.30 -8.61 -9.81
C GLU A 124 -12.09 -8.62 -10.76
N GLN A 125 -12.15 -9.46 -11.79
CA GLN A 125 -11.01 -9.71 -12.67
C GLN A 125 -10.46 -8.44 -13.33
N HIS A 126 -11.33 -7.52 -13.75
CA HIS A 126 -10.89 -6.28 -14.40
C HIS A 126 -10.02 -5.42 -13.47
N TYR A 127 -10.43 -5.24 -12.21
CA TYR A 127 -9.63 -4.51 -11.23
C TYR A 127 -8.34 -5.26 -10.87
N ILE A 128 -8.36 -6.60 -10.80
CA ILE A 128 -7.16 -7.40 -10.52
C ILE A 128 -6.09 -7.15 -11.58
N SER A 129 -6.42 -7.25 -12.88
CA SER A 129 -5.46 -7.03 -13.96
C SER A 129 -4.90 -5.60 -13.95
N THR A 130 -5.74 -4.59 -13.69
CA THR A 130 -5.28 -3.19 -13.61
C THR A 130 -4.34 -2.96 -12.44
N VAL A 131 -4.67 -3.49 -11.25
CA VAL A 131 -3.81 -3.41 -10.06
C VAL A 131 -2.49 -4.13 -10.28
N ILE A 132 -2.51 -5.34 -10.84
CA ILE A 132 -1.28 -6.09 -11.14
C ILE A 132 -0.42 -5.31 -12.13
N SER A 133 -1.00 -4.79 -13.21
CA SER A 133 -0.27 -4.01 -14.21
C SER A 133 0.43 -2.80 -13.58
N CYS A 134 -0.29 -2.03 -12.75
CA CYS A 134 0.29 -0.91 -12.01
C CYS A 134 1.44 -1.35 -11.09
N LEU A 135 1.26 -2.40 -10.29
CA LEU A 135 2.30 -2.88 -9.38
C LEU A 135 3.52 -3.46 -10.12
N THR A 136 3.33 -4.19 -11.22
CA THR A 136 4.43 -4.67 -12.06
C THR A 136 5.20 -3.54 -12.72
N ASN A 137 4.49 -2.47 -13.10
CA ASN A 137 5.08 -1.26 -13.63
C ASN A 137 5.99 -0.60 -12.59
N VAL A 138 5.49 -0.38 -11.37
CA VAL A 138 6.28 0.16 -10.26
C VAL A 138 7.49 -0.73 -9.94
N LEU A 139 7.31 -2.06 -9.96
CA LEU A 139 8.40 -3.01 -9.70
C LEU A 139 9.51 -2.96 -10.76
N ALA A 140 9.17 -2.71 -12.03
CA ALA A 140 10.14 -2.71 -13.13
C ALA A 140 10.97 -1.41 -13.21
N HIS A 141 10.46 -0.30 -12.70
CA HIS A 141 11.09 1.01 -12.91
C HIS A 141 12.16 1.33 -11.86
N GLN A 142 13.43 1.14 -12.24
CA GLN A 142 14.58 1.51 -11.40
C GLN A 142 14.91 3.01 -11.43
N ASP A 143 14.54 3.71 -12.52
CA ASP A 143 15.14 5.02 -12.88
C ASP A 143 14.18 6.21 -12.83
N GLN A 144 12.94 6.03 -12.33
CA GLN A 144 11.94 7.12 -12.33
C GLN A 144 12.06 8.10 -11.15
N LEU A 145 12.85 7.77 -10.12
CA LEU A 145 13.03 8.60 -8.94
C LEU A 145 14.50 9.03 -8.82
N GLU A 146 14.70 10.28 -8.38
CA GLU A 146 16.03 10.88 -8.25
C GLU A 146 16.83 10.22 -7.12
N ASP A 147 16.19 9.89 -5.98
CA ASP A 147 16.84 9.17 -4.88
C ASP A 147 16.78 7.65 -5.10
N PRO A 148 17.93 6.96 -5.22
CA PRO A 148 17.98 5.50 -5.35
C PRO A 148 17.34 4.73 -4.17
N LYS A 149 17.29 5.32 -2.97
CA LYS A 149 16.62 4.74 -1.81
C LYS A 149 15.11 4.75 -2.00
N GLU A 150 14.54 5.88 -2.38
CA GLU A 150 13.12 6.02 -2.69
C GLU A 150 12.71 5.08 -3.83
N ALA A 151 13.51 5.03 -4.91
CA ALA A 151 13.32 4.07 -6.00
C ALA A 151 13.26 2.62 -5.48
N SER A 152 14.17 2.26 -4.59
CA SER A 152 14.21 0.92 -4.01
C SER A 152 13.02 0.64 -3.08
N HIS A 153 12.57 1.63 -2.32
CA HIS A 153 11.41 1.49 -1.44
C HIS A 153 10.08 1.40 -2.24
N MET A 154 9.95 2.09 -3.37
CA MET A 154 8.81 1.89 -4.29
C MET A 154 8.75 0.45 -4.79
N ARG A 155 9.88 -0.08 -5.29
CA ARG A 155 9.95 -1.47 -5.79
C ARG A 155 9.72 -2.49 -4.68
N PHE A 156 10.25 -2.23 -3.48
CA PHE A 156 9.97 -3.02 -2.29
C PHE A 156 8.47 -3.08 -2.01
N THR A 157 7.81 -1.93 -2.00
CA THR A 157 6.38 -1.79 -1.71
C THR A 157 5.56 -2.51 -2.78
N ALA A 158 5.91 -2.37 -4.06
CA ALA A 158 5.24 -3.08 -5.15
C ALA A 158 5.37 -4.60 -5.03
N ALA A 159 6.57 -5.12 -4.76
CA ALA A 159 6.79 -6.55 -4.55
C ALA A 159 6.01 -7.08 -3.34
N LEU A 160 5.96 -6.32 -2.23
CA LEU A 160 5.18 -6.67 -1.05
C LEU A 160 3.67 -6.64 -1.34
N SER A 161 3.18 -5.64 -2.07
CA SER A 161 1.77 -5.54 -2.49
C SER A 161 1.37 -6.72 -3.38
N LEU A 162 2.21 -7.10 -4.34
CA LEU A 162 2.00 -8.32 -5.15
C LEU A 162 1.98 -9.58 -4.26
N ALA A 163 2.83 -9.65 -3.22
CA ALA A 163 2.79 -10.75 -2.26
C ALA A 163 1.51 -10.78 -1.43
N LYS A 164 0.91 -9.63 -1.11
CA LYS A 164 -0.38 -9.55 -0.39
C LYS A 164 -1.54 -10.07 -1.27
N LEU A 165 -1.51 -9.82 -2.59
CA LEU A 165 -2.51 -10.35 -3.53
C LEU A 165 -2.47 -11.88 -3.69
N GLY A 166 -1.31 -12.52 -3.44
CA GLY A 166 -1.16 -13.97 -3.46
C GLY A 166 -1.44 -14.58 -4.83
N VAL A 167 -2.26 -15.64 -4.88
CA VAL A 167 -2.62 -16.35 -6.13
C VAL A 167 -3.26 -15.44 -7.20
N LYS A 168 -3.82 -14.29 -6.83
CA LYS A 168 -4.37 -13.35 -7.82
C LYS A 168 -3.27 -12.72 -8.68
N ALA A 169 -2.04 -12.61 -8.17
CA ALA A 169 -0.91 -12.00 -8.87
C ALA A 169 -0.18 -12.93 -9.87
N ILE A 170 -0.84 -13.96 -10.41
CA ILE A 170 -0.23 -14.91 -11.37
C ILE A 170 0.40 -14.20 -12.56
N GLU A 171 -0.25 -13.16 -13.09
CA GLU A 171 0.26 -12.38 -14.23
C GLU A 171 1.58 -11.65 -13.91
N ALA A 172 1.92 -11.47 -12.64
CA ALA A 172 3.16 -10.81 -12.20
C ALA A 172 4.38 -11.76 -12.13
N ILE A 173 4.22 -13.07 -12.35
CA ILE A 173 5.32 -14.05 -12.23
C ILE A 173 6.58 -13.63 -13.03
N PRO A 174 6.49 -13.18 -14.30
CA PRO A 174 7.68 -12.77 -15.06
C PRO A 174 8.43 -11.60 -14.42
N SER A 175 7.71 -10.53 -14.04
CA SER A 175 8.31 -9.35 -13.41
C SER A 175 8.88 -9.66 -12.02
N LEU A 176 8.22 -10.52 -11.24
CA LEU A 176 8.72 -10.98 -9.95
C LEU A 176 9.97 -11.84 -10.08
N LYS A 177 10.03 -12.71 -11.11
CA LYS A 177 11.24 -13.46 -11.44
C LYS A 177 12.39 -12.51 -11.75
N GLU A 178 12.14 -11.53 -12.63
CA GLU A 178 13.16 -10.54 -12.98
C GLU A 178 13.67 -9.79 -11.76
N ALA A 179 12.77 -9.25 -10.93
CA ALA A 179 13.13 -8.57 -9.68
C ALA A 179 13.93 -9.48 -8.74
N LEU A 180 13.55 -10.75 -8.59
CA LEU A 180 14.25 -11.72 -7.74
C LEU A 180 15.72 -11.92 -8.13
N TYR A 181 16.02 -11.94 -9.44
CA TYR A 181 17.38 -12.20 -9.94
C TYR A 181 18.20 -10.94 -10.19
N LEU A 182 17.56 -9.85 -10.61
CA LEU A 182 18.24 -8.67 -11.17
C LEU A 182 18.17 -7.43 -10.28
N ASP A 183 17.26 -7.36 -9.29
CA ASP A 183 17.21 -6.18 -8.44
C ASP A 183 18.44 -6.10 -7.52
N LYS A 184 19.01 -4.89 -7.45
CA LYS A 184 20.19 -4.58 -6.65
C LYS A 184 19.87 -4.58 -5.15
N ASN A 185 18.62 -4.34 -4.77
CA ASN A 185 18.20 -4.28 -3.39
C ASN A 185 17.70 -5.65 -2.89
N ARG A 186 18.42 -6.21 -1.91
CA ARG A 186 18.10 -7.52 -1.30
C ARG A 186 16.69 -7.62 -0.71
N TYR A 187 16.10 -6.50 -0.27
CA TYR A 187 14.74 -6.49 0.28
C TYR A 187 13.67 -6.57 -0.82
N VAL A 188 13.95 -6.05 -2.02
CA VAL A 188 13.09 -6.27 -3.19
C VAL A 188 13.13 -7.74 -3.57
N ASN A 189 14.33 -8.34 -3.65
CA ASN A 189 14.51 -9.77 -3.94
C ASN A 189 13.74 -10.66 -2.94
N ALA A 190 13.83 -10.35 -1.65
CA ALA A 190 13.14 -11.10 -0.61
C ALA A 190 11.60 -11.03 -0.76
N ASN A 191 11.05 -9.86 -1.09
CA ASN A 191 9.61 -9.73 -1.32
C ASN A 191 9.18 -10.35 -2.64
N ALA A 192 10.00 -10.30 -3.69
CA ALA A 192 9.73 -10.98 -4.95
C ALA A 192 9.67 -12.51 -4.75
N LEU A 193 10.60 -13.07 -3.98
CA LEU A 193 10.58 -14.47 -3.56
C LEU A 193 9.31 -14.81 -2.76
N LEU A 194 8.94 -13.95 -1.80
CA LEU A 194 7.72 -14.10 -1.00
C LEU A 194 6.46 -14.09 -1.88
N ALA A 195 6.39 -13.17 -2.84
CA ALA A 195 5.28 -13.06 -3.78
C ALA A 195 5.14 -14.32 -4.64
N LEU A 196 6.22 -14.78 -5.26
CA LEU A 196 6.24 -16.03 -6.05
C LEU A 196 5.81 -17.24 -5.20
N LYS A 197 6.31 -17.34 -3.96
CA LYS A 197 5.88 -18.39 -3.02
C LYS A 197 4.38 -18.33 -2.73
N ARG A 198 3.81 -17.14 -2.52
CA ARG A 198 2.39 -16.95 -2.21
C ARG A 198 1.47 -17.11 -3.43
N ILE A 199 1.98 -16.83 -4.63
CA ILE A 199 1.30 -17.15 -5.89
C ILE A 199 1.13 -18.67 -6.00
N GLY A 200 2.19 -19.42 -5.70
CA GLY A 200 2.11 -20.87 -5.45
C GLY A 200 1.78 -21.74 -6.66
N THR A 201 1.81 -21.18 -7.89
CA THR A 201 1.72 -21.97 -9.12
C THR A 201 2.97 -22.83 -9.30
N GLU A 202 2.86 -23.90 -10.09
CA GLU A 202 4.02 -24.77 -10.38
C GLU A 202 5.19 -23.98 -10.97
N GLU A 203 4.91 -23.04 -11.87
CA GLU A 203 5.92 -22.13 -12.44
C GLU A 203 6.59 -21.27 -11.37
N ALA A 204 5.81 -20.60 -10.51
CA ALA A 204 6.34 -19.75 -9.46
C ALA A 204 7.19 -20.55 -8.46
N LEU A 205 6.74 -21.74 -8.07
CA LEU A 205 7.48 -22.61 -7.16
C LEU A 205 8.77 -23.16 -7.79
N LYS A 206 8.79 -23.47 -9.09
CA LYS A 206 10.03 -23.84 -9.80
C LYS A 206 11.06 -22.71 -9.76
N ILE A 207 10.62 -21.46 -9.94
CA ILE A 207 11.51 -20.28 -9.82
C ILE A 207 12.06 -20.16 -8.41
N VAL A 208 11.20 -20.26 -7.38
CA VAL A 208 11.60 -20.21 -5.96
C VAL A 208 12.61 -21.31 -5.63
N LEU A 209 12.33 -22.56 -6.00
CA LEU A 209 13.22 -23.69 -5.75
C LEU A 209 14.57 -23.50 -6.44
N HIS A 210 14.56 -23.12 -7.71
CA HIS A 210 15.80 -22.86 -8.46
C HIS A 210 16.64 -21.75 -7.81
N TYR A 211 16.00 -20.63 -7.40
CA TYR A 211 16.69 -19.55 -6.69
C TYR A 211 17.32 -20.03 -5.37
N LEU A 212 16.60 -20.84 -4.59
CA LEU A 212 17.09 -21.39 -3.31
C LEU A 212 18.23 -22.39 -3.50
N GLU A 213 18.15 -23.25 -4.52
CA GLU A 213 19.22 -24.18 -4.89
C GLU A 213 20.51 -23.43 -5.22
N MET A 214 20.43 -22.37 -6.02
CA MET A 214 21.57 -21.51 -6.35
C MET A 214 22.08 -20.74 -5.13
N SER A 215 21.17 -20.26 -4.27
CA SER A 215 21.53 -19.51 -3.06
C SER A 215 22.22 -20.38 -2.01
N ARG A 216 21.90 -21.68 -1.94
CA ARG A 216 22.53 -22.66 -1.04
C ARG A 216 24.02 -22.81 -1.32
N TRP A 217 24.40 -22.73 -2.59
CA TRP A 217 25.78 -22.71 -3.04
C TRP A 217 26.24 -21.28 -3.27
N CYS A 218 26.12 -20.45 -2.22
CA CYS A 218 26.52 -19.05 -2.17
C CYS A 218 26.67 -18.40 -3.56
N ALA A 219 25.55 -18.00 -4.17
CA ALA A 219 25.51 -17.36 -5.49
C ALA A 219 26.33 -16.06 -5.60
N LYS A 220 26.83 -15.55 -4.47
CA LYS A 220 27.73 -14.39 -4.37
C LYS A 220 29.21 -14.74 -4.24
N THR A 221 29.59 -15.95 -3.83
CA THR A 221 30.99 -16.40 -3.90
C THR A 221 31.35 -16.76 -5.33
N THR A 222 31.72 -15.74 -6.08
CA THR A 222 32.55 -15.88 -7.26
C THR A 222 34.02 -15.97 -6.83
N ALA A 223 34.92 -16.37 -7.74
CA ALA A 223 36.37 -16.33 -7.46
C ALA A 223 36.87 -14.92 -7.03
N ALA A 224 36.09 -13.87 -7.31
CA ALA A 224 36.35 -12.49 -6.90
C ALA A 224 35.89 -12.14 -5.46
N SER A 225 35.20 -13.03 -4.75
CA SER A 225 34.73 -12.78 -3.36
C SER A 225 35.24 -13.84 -2.36
N LEU A 226 36.42 -14.43 -2.64
CA LEU A 226 37.03 -15.44 -1.76
C LEU A 226 37.66 -14.88 -0.47
N PHE A 227 37.58 -13.57 -0.23
CA PHE A 227 38.05 -12.89 0.99
C PHE A 227 37.17 -11.69 1.32
#